data_AF-A0A955CVQ1-F1
#
_entry.id   AF-A0A955CVQ1-F1
#
_cell.length_a   1.000
_cell.length_b   1.000
_cell.length_c   1.000
_cell.angle_alpha   90.00
_cell.angle_beta   90.00
_cell.angle_gamma   90.00
#
_symmetry.space_group_name_H-M   'P 1'
#
loop_
_entity.id
_entity.type
_entity.pdbx_description
1 polymer ?
#
loop_
_entity_poly.entity_id
_entity_poly.type
_entity_poly.pdbx_seq_one_letter_code
_entity_poly.pdbx_strand_id
1 'polypeptide(L)'
;MTSGVDPNLEYVLDKVFDKEVLFILAGAATLITWAVFGSIASIFKSFSRERTRREVAAYIAEGSMSPDQGERIMKAKEPDD
;
A
#
# COMPACT_ATOMS: atom_id res chain seq x y z
N MET A 1 -32.80 28.48 20.02
CA MET A 1 -32.13 27.18 20.12
C MET A 1 -30.76 27.31 19.46
N THR A 2 -29.85 28.02 20.11
CA THR A 2 -28.48 28.19 19.64
C THR A 2 -27.59 27.45 20.64
N SER A 3 -26.89 26.47 20.10
CA SER A 3 -26.10 25.45 20.75
C SER A 3 -25.13 26.02 21.79
N GLY A 4 -25.06 25.38 22.96
CA GLY A 4 -24.01 25.59 23.97
C GLY A 4 -22.66 25.03 23.52
N VAL A 5 -22.23 25.43 22.33
CA VAL A 5 -20.91 25.12 21.77
C VAL A 5 -19.94 26.17 22.28
N ASP A 6 -18.76 25.75 22.70
CA ASP A 6 -17.73 26.63 23.20
C ASP A 6 -17.21 27.56 22.08
N PRO A 7 -16.98 28.85 22.37
CA PRO A 7 -16.51 29.81 21.37
C PRO A 7 -15.17 29.43 20.73
N ASN A 8 -14.35 28.66 21.45
CA ASN A 8 -13.08 28.17 20.94
C ASN A 8 -13.31 27.10 19.86
N LEU A 9 -14.30 26.23 20.01
CA LEU A 9 -14.63 25.23 19.00
C LEU A 9 -15.18 25.86 17.73
N GLU A 10 -16.03 26.90 17.83
CA GLU A 10 -16.50 27.61 16.63
C GLU A 10 -15.33 28.23 15.85
N TYR A 11 -14.38 28.86 16.55
CA TYR A 11 -13.17 29.41 15.93
C TYR A 11 -12.30 28.33 15.26
N VAL A 12 -12.11 27.18 15.92
CA VAL A 12 -11.34 26.06 15.35
C VAL A 12 -12.04 25.49 14.13
N LEU A 13 -13.37 25.32 14.18
CA LEU A 13 -14.15 24.80 13.05
C LEU A 13 -14.06 25.73 11.85
N ASP A 14 -14.29 27.03 12.04
CA ASP A 14 -14.22 28.02 10.96
C ASP A 14 -12.83 28.03 10.30
N LYS A 15 -11.77 27.93 11.11
CA LYS A 15 -10.39 27.87 10.62
C LYS A 15 -10.05 26.56 9.90
N VAL A 16 -10.61 25.43 10.34
CA VAL A 16 -10.40 24.13 9.68
C VAL A 16 -11.19 24.05 8.37
N PHE A 17 -12.37 24.68 8.30
CA PHE A 17 -13.18 24.75 7.08
C PHE A 17 -12.76 25.87 6.12
N ASP A 18 -11.73 26.63 6.46
CA ASP A 18 -11.08 27.53 5.53
C ASP A 18 -10.55 26.74 4.33
N LYS A 19 -10.85 27.22 3.11
CA LYS A 19 -10.52 26.53 1.87
C LYS A 19 -9.02 26.30 1.74
N GLU A 20 -8.19 27.27 2.12
CA GLU A 20 -6.74 27.17 2.03
C GLU A 20 -6.21 26.06 2.95
N VAL A 21 -6.72 26.02 4.18
CA VAL A 21 -6.38 24.97 5.16
C VAL A 21 -6.85 23.60 4.67
N LEU A 22 -8.07 23.50 4.15
CA LEU A 22 -8.62 22.26 3.59
C LEU A 22 -7.77 21.73 2.42
N PHE A 23 -7.33 22.58 1.50
CA PHE A 23 -6.48 22.16 0.39
C PHE A 23 -5.14 21.59 0.85
N ILE A 24 -4.50 22.24 1.85
CA ILE A 24 -3.24 21.76 2.42
C ILE A 24 -3.45 20.42 3.13
N LEU A 25 -4.50 20.29 3.93
CA LEU A 25 -4.83 19.05 4.64
C LEU A 25 -5.17 17.91 3.66
N ALA A 26 -5.94 18.18 2.62
CA ALA A 26 -6.29 17.21 1.59
C ALA A 26 -5.06 16.74 0.80
N GLY A 27 -4.15 17.66 0.46
CA GLY A 27 -2.89 17.34 -0.21
C GLY A 27 -1.99 16.48 0.67
N ALA A 28 -1.79 16.87 1.92
CA ALA A 28 -1.01 16.10 2.89
C ALA A 28 -1.60 14.70 3.12
N ALA A 29 -2.92 14.60 3.30
CA ALA A 29 -3.61 13.33 3.47
C ALA A 29 -3.45 12.43 2.23
N THR A 30 -3.51 12.99 1.03
CA THR A 30 -3.33 12.24 -0.22
C THR A 30 -1.91 11.68 -0.34
N LEU A 31 -0.89 12.48 -0.03
CA LEU A 31 0.52 12.04 -0.07
C LEU A 31 0.78 10.92 0.94
N ILE A 32 0.29 11.07 2.17
CA ILE A 32 0.41 10.05 3.21
C ILE A 32 -0.28 8.77 2.76
N THR A 33 -1.51 8.88 2.28
CA THR A 33 -2.30 7.74 1.80
C THR A 33 -1.56 7.00 0.69
N TRP A 34 -1.07 7.73 -0.32
CA TRP A 34 -0.31 7.16 -1.43
C TRP A 34 0.96 6.44 -0.97
N ALA A 35 1.73 7.04 -0.07
CA ALA A 35 2.95 6.43 0.48
C ALA A 35 2.65 5.13 1.25
N VAL A 36 1.56 5.11 2.03
CA VAL A 36 1.12 3.92 2.76
C VAL A 36 0.72 2.80 1.80
N PHE A 37 -0.11 3.10 0.80
CA PHE A 37 -0.52 2.11 -0.19
C PHE A 37 0.68 1.55 -1.00
N GLY A 38 1.62 2.42 -1.41
CA GLY A 38 2.85 1.99 -2.08
C GLY A 38 3.71 1.06 -1.22
N SER A 39 3.80 1.35 0.09
CA SER A 39 4.54 0.52 1.04
C SER A 39 3.89 -0.86 1.20
N ILE A 40 2.57 -0.90 1.36
CA ILE A 40 1.81 -2.15 1.48
C ILE A 40 1.97 -3.01 0.22
N ALA A 41 1.81 -2.42 -0.96
CA ALA A 41 1.99 -3.13 -2.23
C ALA A 41 3.39 -3.75 -2.37
N SER A 42 4.43 -3.02 -1.95
CA SER A 42 5.82 -3.52 -1.95
C SER A 42 6.01 -4.72 -1.01
N ILE A 43 5.38 -4.71 0.17
CA ILE A 43 5.40 -5.83 1.11
C ILE A 43 4.75 -7.05 0.49
N PHE A 44 3.56 -6.91 -0.10
CA PHE A 44 2.87 -8.03 -0.76
C PHE A 44 3.68 -8.60 -1.92
N LYS A 45 4.30 -7.74 -2.74
CA LYS A 45 5.18 -8.18 -3.84
C LYS A 45 6.35 -9.02 -3.32
N SER A 46 6.98 -8.59 -2.23
CA SER A 46 8.09 -9.30 -1.60
C SER A 46 7.65 -10.64 -1.00
N PHE A 47 6.49 -10.65 -0.34
CA PHE A 47 5.92 -11.86 0.26
C PHE A 47 5.53 -12.89 -0.79
N SER A 48 4.85 -12.49 -1.87
CA SER A 48 4.47 -13.36 -2.97
C SER A 48 5.70 -13.98 -3.63
N ARG A 49 6.78 -13.20 -3.84
CA ARG A 49 8.04 -13.72 -4.40
C ARG A 49 8.70 -14.77 -3.50
N GLU A 50 8.72 -14.52 -2.20
CA GLU A 50 9.28 -15.49 -1.23
C GLU A 50 8.44 -16.76 -1.16
N ARG A 51 7.12 -16.63 -1.20
CA ARG A 51 6.20 -17.77 -1.26
C ARG A 51 6.42 -18.61 -2.51
N THR A 52 6.47 -17.98 -3.69
CA THR A 52 6.76 -18.67 -4.96
C THR A 52 8.13 -19.36 -4.92
N ARG A 53 9.15 -18.74 -4.31
CA ARG A 53 10.46 -19.39 -4.11
C ARG A 53 10.37 -20.68 -3.32
N ARG A 54 9.62 -20.68 -2.23
CA ARG A 54 9.42 -21.87 -1.38
C ARG A 54 8.59 -22.94 -2.07
N GLU A 55 7.54 -22.56 -2.78
CA GLU A 55 6.68 -23.48 -3.52
C GLU A 55 7.46 -24.17 -4.65
N VAL A 56 8.24 -23.43 -5.43
CA VAL A 56 9.10 -24.03 -6.48
C VAL A 56 10.13 -24.99 -5.88
N ALA A 57 10.77 -24.63 -4.76
CA ALA A 57 11.70 -25.53 -4.08
C ALA A 57 11.03 -26.83 -3.61
N ALA A 58 9.81 -26.72 -3.07
CA ALA A 58 9.01 -27.89 -2.67
C ALA A 58 8.66 -28.76 -3.88
N TYR A 59 8.19 -28.18 -4.99
CA TYR A 59 7.86 -28.94 -6.20
C TYR A 59 9.06 -29.64 -6.83
N ILE A 60 10.25 -29.04 -6.76
CA ILE A 60 11.50 -29.69 -7.18
C ILE A 60 11.84 -30.85 -6.24
N ALA A 61 11.72 -30.65 -4.93
CA ALA A 61 12.01 -31.70 -3.94
C ALA A 61 11.02 -32.88 -4.01
N GLU A 62 9.76 -32.60 -4.33
CA GLU A 62 8.72 -33.61 -4.57
C GLU A 62 8.85 -34.28 -5.95
N GLY A 63 9.67 -33.73 -6.84
CA GLY A 63 9.87 -34.23 -8.20
C GLY A 63 8.73 -33.91 -9.17
N SER A 64 7.78 -33.06 -8.78
CA SER A 64 6.67 -32.60 -9.63
C SER A 64 7.05 -31.46 -10.59
N MET A 65 8.25 -30.88 -10.41
CA MET A 65 8.83 -29.87 -11.28
C MET A 65 10.33 -30.13 -11.50
N SER A 66 10.83 -29.98 -12.74
CA SER A 66 12.27 -30.08 -12.98
C SER A 66 13.02 -28.81 -12.53
N PRO A 67 14.30 -28.91 -12.12
CA PRO A 67 15.11 -27.73 -11.78
C PRO A 67 15.14 -26.68 -12.90
N ASP A 68 15.24 -27.10 -14.16
CA ASP A 68 15.25 -26.20 -15.32
C ASP A 68 13.91 -25.45 -15.49
N GLN A 69 12.79 -26.11 -15.17
CA GLN A 69 11.47 -25.46 -15.16
C GLN A 69 11.38 -24.43 -14.04
N GLY A 70 11.87 -24.77 -12.84
CA GLY A 70 11.92 -23.85 -11.71
C GLY A 70 12.79 -22.62 -12.00
N GLU A 71 13.95 -22.80 -12.65
CA GLU A 71 14.81 -21.70 -13.08
C GLU A 71 14.08 -20.74 -14.03
N ARG A 72 13.33 -21.27 -15.00
CA ARG A 72 12.53 -20.47 -15.93
C ARG A 72 11.44 -19.67 -15.23
N ILE A 73 10.75 -20.25 -14.23
CA ILE A 73 9.73 -19.55 -13.44
C ILE A 73 10.37 -18.42 -12.63
N MET A 74 11.53 -18.65 -12.01
CA MET A 74 12.23 -17.62 -11.23
C MET A 74 12.75 -16.46 -12.08
N LYS A 75 13.08 -16.73 -13.34
CA LYS A 75 13.57 -15.74 -14.31
C LYS A 75 12.45 -15.08 -15.12
N ALA A 76 11.21 -15.55 -15.00
CA ALA A 76 10.09 -14.93 -15.69
C ALA A 76 9.94 -13.49 -15.18
N LYS A 77 10.10 -12.51 -16.08
CA LYS A 77 9.75 -11.13 -15.78
C LYS A 77 8.24 -11.04 -15.69
N GLU A 78 7.74 -10.32 -14.69
CA GLU A 78 6.36 -9.83 -14.71
C GLU A 78 6.16 -9.07 -16.03
N PRO A 79 5.02 -9.21 -16.75
CA PRO A 79 4.72 -8.38 -17.91
C PRO A 79 4.87 -6.91 -17.51
N ASP A 80 5.57 -6.12 -18.31
CA ASP A 80 5.86 -4.72 -18.02
C ASP A 80 4.54 -3.97 -17.69
N ASP A 81 4.47 -3.34 -16.51
CA ASP A 81 3.39 -2.44 -16.06
C ASP A 81 3.24 -1.21 -16.98
#